data_AF-A0A7C8F7C6-F1
#
_entry.id   AF-A0A7C8F7C6-F1
#
_cell.length_a   1.000
_cell.length_b   1.000
_cell.length_c   1.000
_cell.angle_alpha   90.00
_cell.angle_beta   90.00
_cell.angle_gamma   90.00
#
_symmetry.space_group_name_H-M   'P 1'
#
loop_
_entity.id
_entity.type
_entity.pdbx_description
1 polymer ?
#
loop_
_entity_poly.entity_id
_entity_poly.type
_entity_poly.pdbx_seq_one_letter_code
_entity_poly.pdbx_strand_id
1 'polypeptide(L)'
;MSFDLRYNLKHIGDIFIGAVQKTADSAMQCSRGVFLTYDIKQLQCKKQRVSREIGERVSSLVNEGNTDISRDAVLAELIAKLNGIEKEIADHEAERSTMVNPFKTKKPACECTTTCEEKE
;
A
#
# COMPACT_ATOMS: atom_id res chain seq x y z
N MET A 1 -20.62 -48.35 -9.87
CA MET A 1 -19.47 -47.51 -10.29
C MET A 1 -19.89 -46.13 -10.82
N SER A 2 -20.95 -45.51 -10.27
CA SER A 2 -21.47 -44.23 -10.79
C SER A 2 -21.26 -43.06 -9.82
N PHE A 3 -20.95 -43.36 -8.55
CA PHE A 3 -20.72 -42.37 -7.50
C PHE A 3 -19.31 -41.76 -7.57
N ASP A 4 -18.29 -42.52 -7.99
CA ASP A 4 -16.91 -42.03 -8.15
C ASP A 4 -16.75 -40.97 -9.26
N LEU A 5 -17.45 -41.12 -10.38
CA LEU A 5 -17.35 -40.18 -11.50
C LEU A 5 -17.95 -38.81 -11.15
N ARG A 6 -19.10 -38.78 -10.46
CA ARG A 6 -19.72 -37.52 -10.01
C ARG A 6 -18.91 -36.84 -8.92
N TYR A 7 -18.30 -37.62 -8.02
CA TYR A 7 -17.44 -37.11 -6.96
C TYR A 7 -16.15 -36.51 -7.53
N ASN A 8 -15.49 -37.21 -8.46
CA ASN A 8 -14.29 -36.71 -9.14
C ASN A 8 -14.57 -35.48 -10.02
N LEU A 9 -15.71 -35.42 -10.72
CA LEU A 9 -16.09 -34.22 -11.48
C LEU A 9 -16.30 -33.00 -10.58
N LYS A 10 -16.89 -33.19 -9.40
CA LYS A 10 -17.14 -32.12 -8.44
C LYS A 10 -15.83 -31.55 -7.89
N HIS A 11 -14.87 -32.41 -7.56
CA HIS A 11 -13.53 -32.00 -7.11
C HIS A 11 -12.72 -31.31 -8.21
N ILE A 12 -12.80 -31.79 -9.46
CA ILE A 12 -12.14 -31.12 -10.59
C ILE A 12 -12.76 -29.73 -10.83
N GLY A 13 -14.08 -29.61 -10.70
CA GLY A 13 -14.78 -28.32 -10.77
C GLY A 13 -14.31 -27.35 -9.68
N ASP A 14 -14.24 -27.81 -8.44
CA ASP A 14 -13.78 -26.98 -7.31
C ASP A 14 -12.31 -26.56 -7.45
N ILE A 15 -11.44 -27.46 -7.94
CA ILE A 15 -10.03 -27.16 -8.24
C ILE A 15 -9.93 -26.11 -9.34
N PHE A 16 -10.71 -26.24 -10.41
CA PHE A 16 -10.69 -25.32 -11.54
C PHE A 16 -11.20 -23.93 -11.15
N ILE A 17 -12.33 -23.86 -10.44
CA ILE A 17 -12.88 -22.59 -9.92
C ILE A 17 -11.87 -21.95 -8.95
N GLY A 18 -11.27 -22.74 -8.06
CA GLY A 18 -10.25 -22.25 -7.13
C GLY A 18 -9.01 -21.71 -7.85
N ALA A 19 -8.58 -22.35 -8.95
CA ALA A 19 -7.46 -21.88 -9.76
C ALA A 19 -7.79 -20.55 -10.47
N VAL A 20 -8.97 -20.46 -11.10
CA VAL A 20 -9.43 -19.24 -11.78
C VAL A 20 -9.55 -18.07 -10.80
N GLN A 21 -10.12 -18.31 -9.62
CA GLN A 21 -10.24 -17.27 -8.58
C GLN A 21 -8.86 -16.77 -8.14
N LYS A 22 -7.91 -17.68 -7.88
CA LYS A 22 -6.54 -17.30 -7.51
C LYS A 22 -5.84 -16.49 -8.60
N THR A 23 -6.02 -16.85 -9.87
CA THR A 23 -5.45 -16.09 -10.99
C THR A 23 -6.07 -14.71 -11.11
N ALA A 24 -7.39 -14.59 -10.94
CA ALA A 24 -8.08 -13.29 -10.94
C ALA A 24 -7.60 -12.40 -9.78
N ASP A 25 -7.50 -12.94 -8.57
CA ASP A 25 -7.01 -12.22 -7.39
C ASP A 25 -5.56 -11.76 -7.59
N SER A 26 -4.72 -12.62 -8.17
CA SER A 26 -3.32 -12.29 -8.49
C SER A 26 -3.23 -11.17 -9.53
N ALA A 27 -4.05 -11.23 -10.58
CA ALA A 27 -4.11 -10.18 -11.61
C ALA A 27 -4.57 -8.83 -11.03
N MET A 28 -5.58 -8.85 -10.15
CA MET A 28 -6.04 -7.65 -9.45
C MET A 28 -4.94 -7.05 -8.57
N GLN A 29 -4.25 -7.88 -7.78
CA GLN A 29 -3.13 -7.43 -6.94
C GLN A 29 -1.97 -6.83 -7.77
N CYS A 30 -1.60 -7.48 -8.88
CA CYS A 30 -0.60 -6.95 -9.80
C CYS A 30 -1.01 -5.58 -10.35
N SER A 31 -2.26 -5.44 -10.81
CA SER A 31 -2.76 -4.17 -11.35
C SER A 31 -2.77 -3.06 -10.29
N ARG A 32 -3.20 -3.36 -9.07
CA ARG A 32 -3.23 -2.42 -7.95
C ARG A 32 -1.85 -1.93 -7.56
N GLY A 33 -0.84 -2.81 -7.57
CA GLY A 33 0.56 -2.42 -7.32
C GLY A 33 1.11 -1.45 -8.36
N VAL A 34 0.71 -1.59 -9.63
CA VAL A 34 1.07 -0.65 -10.70
C VAL A 34 0.42 0.71 -10.43
N PHE A 35 -0.89 0.75 -10.16
CA PHE A 35 -1.59 2.00 -9.84
C PHE A 35 -0.97 2.73 -8.65
N LEU A 36 -0.72 2.05 -7.53
CA LEU A 36 -0.06 2.62 -6.36
C LEU A 36 1.30 3.23 -6.68
N THR A 37 2.08 2.60 -7.56
CA THR A 37 3.39 3.12 -7.97
C THR A 37 3.24 4.44 -8.74
N TYR A 38 2.26 4.54 -9.64
CA TYR A 38 1.96 5.79 -10.34
C TYR A 38 1.43 6.86 -9.40
N ASP A 39 0.52 6.51 -8.49
CA ASP A 39 -0.08 7.44 -7.53
C ASP A 39 0.97 8.03 -6.59
N ILE A 40 1.88 7.19 -6.04
CA ILE A 40 3.01 7.65 -5.23
C ILE A 40 3.89 8.63 -6.03
N LYS A 41 4.22 8.30 -7.29
CA LYS A 41 5.03 9.18 -8.13
C LYS A 41 4.34 10.52 -8.39
N GLN A 42 3.03 10.52 -8.64
CA GLN A 42 2.27 11.75 -8.81
C GLN A 42 2.22 12.58 -7.51
N LEU A 43 2.03 11.94 -6.37
CA LEU A 43 2.06 12.60 -5.06
C LEU A 43 3.43 13.20 -4.75
N GLN A 44 4.53 12.52 -5.10
CA GLN A 44 5.88 13.07 -4.98
C GLN A 44 6.08 14.31 -5.87
N CYS A 45 5.56 14.32 -7.10
CA CYS A 45 5.57 15.52 -7.94
C CYS A 45 4.75 16.65 -7.32
N LYS A 46 3.57 16.37 -6.77
CA LYS A 46 2.74 17.36 -6.04
C LYS A 46 3.47 17.90 -4.82
N LYS A 47 4.14 17.05 -4.05
CA LYS A 47 4.97 17.43 -2.89
C LYS A 47 6.04 18.44 -3.29
N GLN A 48 6.79 18.15 -4.35
CA GLN A 48 7.83 19.07 -4.86
C GLN A 48 7.25 20.41 -5.30
N ARG A 49 6.08 20.40 -5.95
CA ARG A 49 5.40 21.63 -6.35
C ARG A 49 5.00 22.48 -5.15
N VAL A 50 4.36 21.89 -4.14
CA VAL A 50 3.97 22.61 -2.92
C VAL A 50 5.21 23.11 -2.16
N SER A 51 6.27 22.31 -2.10
CA SER A 51 7.55 22.73 -1.50
C SER A 51 8.15 23.95 -2.21
N ARG A 52 8.02 24.04 -3.54
CA ARG A 52 8.46 25.19 -4.30
C ARG A 52 7.59 26.42 -4.01
N GLU A 53 6.27 26.26 -3.96
CA GLU A 53 5.32 27.34 -3.62
C GLU A 53 5.57 27.88 -2.19
N ILE A 54 5.91 27.02 -1.23
CA ILE A 54 6.37 27.42 0.11
C ILE A 54 7.63 28.27 0.02
N GLY A 55 8.65 27.82 -0.73
CA GLY A 55 9.89 28.56 -0.90
C GLY A 55 9.70 29.93 -1.56
N GLU A 56 8.85 30.00 -2.58
CA GLU A 56 8.46 31.24 -3.25
C GLU A 56 7.76 32.18 -2.26
N ARG A 57 6.80 31.69 -1.46
CA ARG A 57 6.09 32.50 -0.46
C ARG A 57 7.03 33.03 0.63
N VAL A 58 7.92 32.19 1.15
CA VAL A 58 8.91 32.60 2.15
C VAL A 58 9.85 33.66 1.57
N SER A 59 10.31 33.50 0.33
CA SER A 59 11.15 34.50 -0.33
C SER A 59 10.42 35.83 -0.51
N SER A 60 9.15 35.82 -0.91
CA SER A 60 8.33 37.04 -0.98
C SER A 60 8.20 37.73 0.37
N LEU A 61 7.92 37.01 1.45
CA LEU A 61 7.80 37.57 2.80
C LEU A 61 9.11 38.25 3.27
N VAL A 62 10.25 37.61 2.99
CA VAL A 62 11.58 38.18 3.30
C VAL A 62 11.82 39.46 2.51
N ASN A 63 11.50 39.47 1.21
CA ASN A 63 11.65 40.65 0.36
C ASN A 63 10.71 41.80 0.76
N GLU A 64 9.53 41.48 1.30
CA GLU A 64 8.58 42.45 1.85
C GLU A 64 9.03 43.02 3.22
N GLY A 65 10.14 42.52 3.77
CA GLY A 65 10.64 42.93 5.10
C GLY A 65 9.79 42.37 6.25
N ASN A 66 8.95 41.37 5.98
CA ASN A 66 8.06 40.79 6.96
C ASN A 66 8.80 39.72 7.77
N THR A 67 9.03 39.98 9.05
CA THR A 67 9.81 39.11 9.92
C THR A 67 8.98 38.01 10.59
N ASP A 68 7.65 38.14 10.57
CA ASP A 68 6.74 37.23 11.30
C ASP A 68 6.13 36.19 10.35
N ILE A 69 7.00 35.36 9.77
CA ILE A 69 6.68 34.29 8.82
C ILE A 69 5.64 33.30 9.40
N SER A 70 5.66 33.11 10.72
CA SER A 70 4.78 32.17 11.43
C SER A 70 3.31 32.56 11.45
N ARG A 71 2.98 33.83 11.17
CA ARG A 71 1.59 34.32 11.13
C ARG A 71 0.98 34.34 9.73
N ASP A 72 1.76 33.99 8.71
CA ASP A 72 1.27 33.99 7.34
C ASP A 72 0.27 32.84 7.12
N ALA A 73 -1.00 33.21 6.91
CA ALA A 73 -2.08 32.24 6.70
C ALA A 73 -1.88 31.39 5.44
N VAL A 74 -1.28 31.97 4.39
CA VAL A 74 -0.99 31.27 3.13
C VAL A 74 0.08 30.21 3.34
N LEU A 75 1.16 30.54 4.05
CA LEU A 75 2.21 29.59 4.40
C LEU A 75 1.68 28.46 5.29
N ALA A 76 0.83 28.77 6.27
CA ALA A 76 0.18 27.76 7.10
C ALA A 76 -0.68 26.79 6.28
N GLU A 77 -1.44 27.30 5.30
CA GLU A 77 -2.23 26.47 4.38
C GLU A 77 -1.34 25.58 3.50
N LEU A 78 -0.23 26.11 2.97
CA LEU A 78 0.72 25.34 2.16
C LEU A 78 1.39 24.24 2.97
N ILE A 79 1.76 24.51 4.23
CA ILE A 79 2.30 23.49 5.15
C ILE A 79 1.24 22.42 5.45
N ALA A 80 -0.02 22.80 5.67
CA ALA A 80 -1.10 21.85 5.88
C ALA A 80 -1.31 20.95 4.65
N LYS A 81 -1.27 21.52 3.43
CA LYS A 81 -1.31 20.76 2.17
C LYS A 81 -0.12 19.80 2.05
N LEU A 82 1.08 20.25 2.40
CA LEU A 82 2.28 19.41 2.37
C LEU A 82 2.14 18.21 3.31
N ASN A 83 1.69 18.44 4.54
CA ASN A 83 1.45 17.38 5.53
C ASN A 83 0.39 16.37 5.05
N GLY A 84 -0.67 16.85 4.38
CA GLY A 84 -1.69 15.99 3.77
C GLY A 84 -1.09 15.08 2.69
N ILE A 85 -0.29 15.64 1.79
CA ILE A 85 0.39 14.87 0.73
C ILE A 85 1.37 13.86 1.34
N GLU A 86 2.13 14.23 2.37
CA GLU A 86 3.05 13.30 3.04
C GLU A 86 2.32 12.12 3.68
N LYS A 87 1.15 12.38 4.29
CA LYS A 87 0.30 11.32 4.83
C LYS A 87 -0.21 10.39 3.74
N GLU A 88 -0.72 10.92 2.63
CA GLU A 88 -1.19 10.11 1.50
C GLU A 88 -0.07 9.24 0.90
N ILE A 89 1.15 9.78 0.78
CA ILE A 89 2.32 9.00 0.35
C ILE A 89 2.58 7.85 1.32
N ALA A 90 2.61 8.14 2.63
CA ALA A 90 2.85 7.12 3.65
C ALA A 90 1.78 6.02 3.64
N ASP A 91 0.51 6.39 3.45
CA ASP A 91 -0.60 5.44 3.36
C ASP A 91 -0.46 4.53 2.13
N HIS A 92 -0.12 5.07 0.96
CA HIS A 92 0.12 4.26 -0.24
C HIS A 92 1.39 3.39 -0.15
N GLU A 93 2.45 3.88 0.49
CA GLU A 93 3.65 3.09 0.75
C GLU A 93 3.36 1.93 1.72
N ALA A 94 2.54 2.17 2.75
CA ALA A 94 2.08 1.14 3.66
C ALA A 94 1.23 0.09 2.92
N GLU A 95 0.25 0.52 2.10
CA GLU A 95 -0.57 -0.37 1.27
C GLU A 95 0.33 -1.25 0.37
N ARG A 96 1.25 -0.61 -0.38
CA ARG A 96 2.18 -1.34 -1.26
C ARG A 96 3.08 -2.31 -0.48
N SER A 97 3.56 -1.94 0.71
CA SER A 97 4.39 -2.78 1.56
C SER A 97 3.64 -4.04 2.02
N THR A 98 2.37 -3.90 2.41
CA THR A 98 1.53 -5.05 2.78
C THR A 98 1.27 -6.00 1.63
N MET A 99 1.17 -5.49 0.39
CA MET A 99 0.98 -6.31 -0.81
C MET A 99 2.25 -7.05 -1.23
N VAL A 100 3.42 -6.41 -1.14
CA VAL A 100 4.70 -7.02 -1.51
C VAL A 100 5.16 -8.06 -0.48
N ASN A 101 4.75 -7.91 0.79
CA ASN A 101 5.13 -8.83 1.84
C ASN A 101 3.98 -9.15 2.81
N PRO A 102 3.01 -9.99 2.38
CA PRO A 102 1.86 -10.35 3.21
C PRO A 102 2.24 -11.13 4.47
N PHE A 103 3.47 -11.66 4.55
CA PHE A 103 3.97 -12.44 5.69
C PHE A 103 4.68 -11.62 6.77
N LYS A 104 4.89 -10.30 6.57
CA LYS A 104 5.48 -9.43 7.60
C LYS A 104 4.53 -9.10 8.76
N THR A 105 3.22 -9.30 8.60
CA THR A 105 2.23 -8.88 9.61
C THR A 105 1.69 -9.99 10.50
N LYS A 106 2.02 -11.27 10.30
CA LYS A 106 1.83 -12.31 11.32
C LYS A 106 2.92 -13.36 11.20
N LYS A 107 3.84 -13.38 12.17
CA LYS A 107 4.48 -14.64 12.57
C LYS A 107 3.37 -15.42 13.28
N PRO A 108 2.74 -16.47 12.71
CA PRO A 108 2.15 -17.46 13.58
C PRO A 108 3.32 -18.07 14.37
N ALA A 109 3.24 -18.04 15.70
CA ALA A 109 4.06 -18.91 16.51
C ALA A 109 3.64 -20.34 16.12
N CYS A 110 4.34 -20.93 15.16
CA CYS A 110 4.18 -22.34 14.83
C CYS A 110 5.05 -23.09 15.84
N GLU A 111 4.48 -23.36 17.02
CA GLU A 111 4.97 -24.39 17.93
C GLU A 111 4.64 -25.75 17.31
N CYS A 112 5.48 -26.22 16.40
CA CYS A 112 5.46 -27.63 16.01
C CYS A 112 6.26 -28.42 17.06
N THR A 113 5.61 -28.78 18.16
CA THR A 113 6.03 -29.93 18.97
C THR A 113 5.56 -31.20 18.27
N THR A 114 6.34 -31.71 17.32
CA THR A 114 6.26 -33.13 16.94
C THR A 114 7.20 -33.90 17.85
N THR A 115 6.64 -34.47 18.93
CA THR A 115 7.20 -35.67 19.55
C THR A 115 7.01 -36.82 18.57
N CYS A 116 8.09 -37.22 17.91
CA CYS A 116 8.18 -38.53 17.28
C CYS A 116 8.37 -39.55 18.41
N GLU A 117 7.28 -40.15 18.87
CA GLU A 117 7.37 -41.37 19.67
C GLU A 117 7.67 -42.54 18.72
N GLU A 118 8.89 -43.05 18.85
CA GLU A 118 9.29 -44.38 18.38
C GLU A 118 8.33 -45.42 18.95
N LYS A 119 7.75 -46.25 18.09
CA LYS A 119 7.14 -47.52 18.49
C LYS A 119 8.08 -48.63 18.07
N GLU A 120 8.58 -49.33 19.09
CA GLU A 120 9.23 -50.65 19.02
C GLU A 120 8.42 -51.69 18.24
#